data_AF-A0A3F2UYH2-F1
#
_entry.id   AF-A0A3F2UYH2-F1
#
_cell.length_a   1.000
_cell.length_b   1.000
_cell.length_c   1.000
_cell.angle_alpha   90.00
_cell.angle_beta   90.00
_cell.angle_gamma   90.00
#
_symmetry.space_group_name_H-M   'P 1'
#
loop_
_entity.id
_entity.type
_entity.pdbx_description
1 polymer ?
#
loop_
_entity_poly.entity_id
_entity_poly.type
_entity_poly.pdbx_seq_one_letter_code
_entity_poly.pdbx_strand_id
1 'polypeptide(L)'
;MYYYIIAVEAVVFIGLMPITERVFKMTVFLPDLISTNPRTVSLLKSQYGERGGLILKQRQTTLWCVVLRDASSPGAWRYQCFARDGFHSHHTCGSFEQAVFEAVQSGYVVRCGDGLLDQVAQTPDWQRGMLVCDLIRQVNSGRVTFGEASRSLQEFDRRANPSRS
;
A
#
# COMPACT_ATOMS: atom_id res chain seq x y z
N MET A 1 14.93 -26.41 17.26
CA MET A 1 16.12 -26.40 16.38
C MET A 1 15.76 -27.01 15.02
N TYR A 2 14.87 -26.37 14.25
CA TYR A 2 14.44 -26.86 12.92
C TYR A 2 14.24 -25.73 11.88
N TYR A 3 14.56 -24.48 12.22
CA TYR A 3 14.36 -23.32 11.33
C TYR A 3 15.57 -22.99 10.43
N TYR A 4 16.72 -23.63 10.66
CA TYR A 4 17.97 -23.29 9.95
C TYR A 4 18.16 -24.03 8.61
N ILE A 5 17.41 -25.12 8.39
CA ILE A 5 17.62 -25.98 7.20
C ILE A 5 16.80 -25.49 5.99
N ILE A 6 15.63 -24.87 6.20
CA ILE A 6 14.79 -24.38 5.09
C ILE A 6 15.38 -23.12 4.43
N ALA A 7 16.12 -22.29 5.18
CA ALA A 7 16.71 -21.08 4.64
C ALA A 7 17.87 -21.34 3.65
N VAL A 8 18.59 -22.46 3.81
CA VAL A 8 19.74 -22.78 2.95
C VAL A 8 19.27 -23.42 1.64
N GLU A 9 18.23 -24.26 1.65
CA GLU A 9 17.72 -24.87 0.42
C GLU A 9 17.01 -23.86 -0.50
N ALA A 10 16.36 -22.83 0.05
CA ALA A 10 15.75 -21.77 -0.75
C ALA A 10 16.79 -20.93 -1.51
N VAL A 11 18.01 -20.76 -0.98
CA VAL A 11 19.08 -20.00 -1.64
C VAL A 11 19.74 -20.80 -2.77
N VAL A 12 19.83 -22.13 -2.61
CA VAL A 12 20.47 -23.02 -3.59
C VAL A 12 19.64 -23.17 -4.87
N PHE A 13 18.31 -23.17 -4.78
CA PHE A 13 17.44 -23.31 -5.97
C PHE A 13 17.31 -22.04 -6.82
N ILE A 14 17.60 -20.86 -6.27
CA ILE A 14 17.53 -19.59 -7.02
C ILE A 14 18.65 -19.49 -8.07
N GLY A 15 19.75 -20.24 -7.91
CA GLY A 15 20.92 -20.20 -8.78
C GLY A 15 20.79 -20.87 -10.15
N LEU A 16 19.77 -21.72 -10.36
CA LEU A 16 19.68 -22.59 -11.54
C LEU A 16 18.50 -22.27 -12.49
N MET A 17 17.74 -21.21 -12.23
CA MET A 17 16.58 -20.85 -13.06
C MET A 17 16.90 -19.69 -14.01
N PRO A 18 16.37 -19.71 -15.26
CA PRO A 18 16.50 -18.58 -16.19
C PRO A 18 15.85 -17.32 -15.61
N ILE A 19 16.48 -16.17 -15.88
CA ILE A 19 16.18 -14.85 -15.29
C ILE A 19 14.69 -14.46 -15.42
N THR A 20 13.99 -14.99 -16.41
CA THR A 20 12.58 -14.71 -16.70
C THR A 20 11.59 -15.36 -15.73
N GLU A 21 11.97 -16.41 -15.00
CA GLU A 21 11.06 -17.13 -14.08
C GLU A 21 11.15 -16.70 -12.61
N ARG A 22 12.14 -15.88 -12.23
CA ARG A 22 12.26 -15.34 -10.85
C ARG A 22 11.15 -14.36 -10.45
N VAL A 23 10.31 -13.95 -11.40
CA VAL A 23 9.27 -12.93 -11.17
C VAL A 23 7.98 -13.53 -10.59
N PHE A 24 7.84 -14.86 -10.48
CA PHE A 24 6.55 -15.46 -10.16
C PHE A 24 6.66 -16.48 -9.02
N LYS A 25 5.96 -16.20 -7.91
CA LYS A 25 5.78 -17.03 -6.70
C LYS A 25 6.99 -17.18 -5.78
N MET A 26 7.26 -16.12 -5.03
CA MET A 26 7.80 -16.30 -3.68
C MET A 26 7.25 -15.18 -2.80
N THR A 27 6.46 -15.53 -1.80
CA THR A 27 6.04 -14.59 -0.73
C THR A 27 7.27 -14.31 0.12
N VAL A 28 8.21 -13.53 -0.42
CA VAL A 28 9.45 -13.17 0.28
C VAL A 28 9.14 -12.05 1.25
N PHE A 29 9.59 -12.23 2.49
CA PHE A 29 9.39 -11.27 3.57
C PHE A 29 10.41 -10.11 3.42
N LEU A 30 9.90 -8.90 3.16
CA LEU A 30 10.74 -7.73 2.88
C LEU A 30 11.64 -7.29 4.04
N PRO A 31 11.27 -7.33 5.33
CA PRO A 31 12.16 -6.90 6.40
C PRO A 31 13.45 -7.71 6.49
N ASP A 32 13.36 -9.05 6.41
CA ASP A 32 14.55 -9.89 6.38
C ASP A 32 15.35 -9.60 5.11
N LEU A 33 14.68 -9.42 3.97
CA LEU A 33 15.35 -9.13 2.70
C LEU A 33 16.01 -7.74 2.64
N ILE A 34 15.48 -6.74 3.33
CA ILE A 34 16.02 -5.37 3.37
C ILE A 34 17.13 -5.28 4.43
N SER A 35 16.95 -5.89 5.59
CA SER A 35 17.95 -5.89 6.67
C SER A 35 19.18 -6.75 6.34
N THR A 36 19.02 -7.85 5.58
CA THR A 36 20.11 -8.77 5.25
C THR A 36 20.62 -8.63 3.81
N ASN A 37 19.91 -7.94 2.91
CA ASN A 37 20.28 -7.88 1.49
C ASN A 37 20.10 -6.49 0.86
N PRO A 38 21.16 -5.65 0.82
CA PRO A 38 21.10 -4.32 0.21
C PRO A 38 20.74 -4.32 -1.29
N ARG A 39 20.83 -5.48 -1.97
CA ARG A 39 20.40 -5.61 -3.37
C ARG A 39 18.89 -5.47 -3.54
N THR A 40 18.11 -5.81 -2.52
CA THR A 40 16.64 -5.71 -2.55
C THR A 40 16.19 -4.27 -2.70
N VAL A 41 16.71 -3.38 -1.85
CA VAL A 41 16.38 -1.95 -1.92
C VAL A 41 16.86 -1.37 -3.25
N SER A 42 18.04 -1.78 -3.71
CA SER A 42 18.58 -1.35 -5.01
C SER A 42 17.71 -1.78 -6.19
N LEU A 43 17.15 -3.00 -6.16
CA LEU A 43 16.22 -3.50 -7.17
C LEU A 43 14.87 -2.76 -7.13
N LEU A 44 14.33 -2.54 -5.93
CA LEU A 44 13.11 -1.76 -5.77
C LEU A 44 13.33 -0.31 -6.25
N LYS A 45 14.50 0.27 -5.97
CA LYS A 45 14.86 1.61 -6.45
C LYS A 45 14.98 1.65 -7.96
N SER A 46 15.64 0.67 -8.60
CA SER A 46 15.76 0.67 -10.06
C SER A 46 14.41 0.53 -10.76
N GLN A 47 13.46 -0.18 -10.14
CA GLN A 47 12.13 -0.38 -10.72
C GLN A 47 11.11 0.72 -10.38
N TYR A 48 11.19 1.34 -9.19
CA TYR A 48 10.16 2.30 -8.71
C TYR A 48 10.72 3.65 -8.26
N GLY A 49 12.03 3.81 -8.15
CA GLY A 49 12.68 4.99 -7.56
C GLY A 49 12.53 6.28 -8.38
N GLU A 50 12.02 6.23 -9.61
CA GLU A 50 11.67 7.44 -10.38
C GLU A 50 10.16 7.66 -10.48
N ARG A 51 9.42 6.57 -10.72
CA ARG A 51 7.97 6.58 -11.00
C ARG A 51 7.07 6.44 -9.76
N GLY A 52 7.58 5.86 -8.68
CA GLY A 52 6.77 5.40 -7.55
C GLY A 52 5.88 4.21 -7.89
N GLY A 53 4.83 3.99 -7.09
CA GLY A 53 3.85 2.92 -7.32
C GLY A 53 4.20 1.57 -6.70
N LEU A 54 5.22 1.51 -5.85
CA LEU A 54 5.53 0.29 -5.10
C LEU A 54 4.43 0.06 -4.06
N ILE A 55 3.61 -0.98 -4.26
CA ILE A 55 2.53 -1.37 -3.34
C ILE A 55 3.01 -2.50 -2.42
N LEU A 56 2.91 -2.27 -1.11
CA LEU A 56 3.21 -3.22 -0.06
C LEU A 56 1.96 -3.50 0.78
N LYS A 57 1.88 -4.67 1.38
CA LYS A 57 0.77 -5.11 2.24
C LYS A 57 1.30 -5.59 3.58
N GLN A 58 0.52 -5.35 4.62
CA GLN A 58 0.77 -5.96 5.92
C GLN A 58 0.24 -7.41 5.98
N ARG A 59 1.07 -8.32 6.49
CA ARG A 59 0.98 -9.78 6.26
C ARG A 59 -0.41 -10.41 6.48
N GLN A 60 -1.14 -9.98 7.50
CA GLN A 60 -2.39 -10.62 7.94
C GLN A 60 -3.58 -9.65 8.00
N THR A 61 -3.43 -8.46 7.43
CA THR A 61 -4.48 -7.44 7.47
C THR A 61 -4.94 -7.11 6.06
N THR A 62 -5.95 -6.26 5.98
CA THR A 62 -6.36 -5.59 4.74
C THR A 62 -5.78 -4.18 4.69
N LEU A 63 -4.54 -4.02 5.18
CA LEU A 63 -3.80 -2.76 5.09
C LEU A 63 -2.74 -2.86 4.01
N TRP A 64 -2.72 -1.84 3.16
CA TRP A 64 -1.77 -1.66 2.08
C TRP A 64 -1.09 -0.31 2.22
N CYS A 65 0.09 -0.16 1.66
CA CYS A 65 0.66 1.14 1.40
C CYS A 65 1.22 1.21 -0.01
N VAL A 66 1.25 2.41 -0.58
CA VAL A 66 1.94 2.69 -1.83
C VAL A 66 3.04 3.72 -1.57
N VAL A 67 4.24 3.44 -2.07
CA VAL A 67 5.37 4.37 -2.01
C VAL A 67 5.39 5.20 -3.30
N LEU A 68 5.30 6.53 -3.17
CA LEU A 68 5.31 7.47 -4.29
C LEU A 68 5.98 8.79 -3.90
N ARG A 69 6.18 9.67 -4.89
CA ARG A 69 6.62 11.05 -4.63
C ARG A 69 5.57 11.80 -3.82
N ASP A 70 6.01 12.65 -2.89
CA ASP A 70 5.07 13.45 -2.13
C ASP A 70 4.59 14.65 -2.95
N ALA A 71 3.27 14.73 -3.14
CA ALA A 71 2.63 15.85 -3.84
C ALA A 71 2.68 17.16 -3.03
N SER A 72 2.79 17.08 -1.70
CA SER A 72 2.78 18.26 -0.81
C SER A 72 4.17 18.84 -0.58
N SER A 73 5.22 18.05 -0.82
CA SER A 73 6.62 18.39 -0.51
C SER A 73 7.51 18.04 -1.71
N PRO A 74 7.79 19.00 -2.61
CA PRO A 74 8.58 18.74 -3.82
C PRO A 74 9.94 18.08 -3.50
N GLY A 75 10.25 16.99 -4.22
CA GLY A 75 11.48 16.21 -4.03
C GLY A 75 11.43 15.16 -2.91
N ALA A 76 10.44 15.25 -2.01
CA ALA A 76 10.23 14.25 -0.97
C ALA A 76 9.48 13.01 -1.50
N TRP A 77 9.51 11.95 -0.70
CA TRP A 77 8.78 10.72 -0.91
C TRP A 77 7.72 10.56 0.17
N ARG A 78 6.75 9.68 -0.06
CA ARG A 78 5.84 9.24 0.99
C ARG A 78 5.45 7.78 0.81
N TYR A 79 5.10 7.13 1.90
CA TYR A 79 4.25 5.96 1.84
C TYR A 79 2.84 6.33 2.31
N GLN A 80 1.85 6.01 1.46
CA GLN A 80 0.45 6.32 1.70
C GLN A 80 -0.30 5.02 1.99
N CYS A 81 -0.95 4.95 3.14
CA CYS A 81 -1.59 3.77 3.69
C CYS A 81 -3.08 3.76 3.38
N PHE A 82 -3.59 2.57 3.06
CA PHE A 82 -4.97 2.30 2.73
C PHE A 82 -5.48 1.08 3.50
N ALA A 83 -6.74 1.14 3.89
CA ALA A 83 -7.51 0.01 4.41
C ALA A 83 -8.54 -0.43 3.36
N ARG A 84 -9.42 -1.38 3.72
CA ARG A 84 -10.47 -1.89 2.81
C ARG A 84 -11.43 -0.78 2.35
N ASP A 85 -11.66 0.20 3.21
CA ASP A 85 -12.53 1.36 3.01
C ASP A 85 -11.81 2.59 2.45
N GLY A 86 -10.54 2.47 2.05
CA GLY A 86 -9.82 3.55 1.38
C GLY A 86 -8.71 4.16 2.21
N PHE A 87 -8.51 5.48 2.06
CA PHE A 87 -7.38 6.19 2.63
C PHE A 87 -7.37 6.11 4.17
N HIS A 88 -6.21 5.76 4.74
CA HIS A 88 -6.03 5.62 6.19
C HIS A 88 -5.02 6.61 6.75
N SER A 89 -3.82 6.68 6.18
CA SER A 89 -2.76 7.60 6.61
C SER A 89 -1.73 7.83 5.51
N HIS A 90 -0.80 8.75 5.73
CA HIS A 90 0.42 8.85 4.93
C HIS A 90 1.57 9.39 5.78
N HIS A 91 2.79 9.18 5.32
CA HIS A 91 4.01 9.61 5.99
C HIS A 91 5.01 10.11 4.96
N THR A 92 5.49 11.34 5.14
CA THR A 92 6.48 11.98 4.26
C THR A 92 7.90 11.61 4.71
N CYS A 93 8.75 11.23 3.77
CA CYS A 93 10.12 10.78 3.96
C CYS A 93 11.06 11.54 3.01
N GLY A 94 12.35 11.62 3.35
CA GLY A 94 13.33 12.35 2.54
C GLY A 94 13.76 11.62 1.26
N SER A 95 13.55 10.31 1.17
CA SER A 95 13.97 9.49 0.02
C SER A 95 13.06 8.27 -0.19
N PHE A 96 13.15 7.65 -1.36
CA PHE A 96 12.45 6.41 -1.68
C PHE A 96 12.84 5.29 -0.71
N GLU A 97 14.14 5.13 -0.46
CA GLU A 97 14.70 4.10 0.41
C GLU A 97 14.22 4.27 1.85
N GLN A 98 14.19 5.52 2.34
CA GLN A 98 13.63 5.82 3.66
C GLN A 98 12.15 5.47 3.71
N ALA A 99 11.35 5.83 2.70
CA ALA A 99 9.92 5.49 2.67
C ALA A 99 9.68 3.98 2.65
N VAL A 100 10.47 3.22 1.88
CA VAL A 100 10.41 1.75 1.87
C VAL A 100 10.80 1.18 3.23
N PHE A 101 11.88 1.67 3.82
CA PHE A 101 12.36 1.21 5.12
C PHE A 101 11.32 1.43 6.22
N GLU A 102 10.76 2.65 6.32
CA GLU A 102 9.75 2.99 7.33
C GLU A 102 8.45 2.21 7.13
N ALA A 103 7.99 2.01 5.88
CA ALA A 103 6.83 1.17 5.60
C ALA A 103 7.05 -0.28 6.06
N VAL A 104 8.24 -0.82 5.82
CA VAL A 104 8.61 -2.19 6.19
C VAL A 104 8.72 -2.33 7.72
N GLN A 105 9.30 -1.34 8.40
CA GLN A 105 9.29 -1.27 9.88
C GLN A 105 7.86 -1.18 10.44
N SER A 106 6.95 -0.51 9.73
CA SER A 106 5.53 -0.42 10.08
C SER A 106 4.72 -1.70 9.76
N GLY A 107 5.37 -2.75 9.26
CA GLY A 107 4.76 -4.05 9.00
C GLY A 107 4.22 -4.24 7.57
N TYR A 108 4.45 -3.31 6.64
CA TYR A 108 4.14 -3.48 5.22
C TYR A 108 5.23 -4.29 4.52
N VAL A 109 5.12 -5.62 4.62
CA VAL A 109 6.22 -6.56 4.34
C VAL A 109 6.01 -7.45 3.12
N VAL A 110 4.83 -7.40 2.50
CA VAL A 110 4.48 -8.25 1.36
C VAL A 110 4.32 -7.39 0.11
N ARG A 111 5.09 -7.67 -0.94
CA ARG A 111 4.93 -7.00 -2.23
C ARG A 111 3.63 -7.45 -2.91
N CYS A 112 2.86 -6.49 -3.43
CA CYS A 112 1.64 -6.75 -4.21
C CYS A 112 1.85 -6.57 -5.72
N GLY A 113 0.85 -6.91 -6.54
CA GLY A 113 0.86 -6.52 -7.96
C GLY A 113 0.52 -5.03 -8.13
N ASP A 114 0.98 -4.42 -9.22
CA ASP A 114 0.78 -2.99 -9.52
C ASP A 114 -0.71 -2.61 -9.61
N GLY A 115 -1.59 -3.50 -10.08
CA GLY A 115 -3.03 -3.24 -10.22
C GLY A 115 -3.89 -3.54 -8.99
N LEU A 116 -3.30 -3.88 -7.83
CA LEU A 116 -4.09 -4.27 -6.65
C LEU A 116 -4.99 -3.13 -6.15
N LEU A 117 -4.45 -1.92 -6.05
CA LEU A 117 -5.22 -0.77 -5.55
C LEU A 117 -6.32 -0.37 -6.54
N ASP A 118 -6.09 -0.51 -7.84
CA ASP A 118 -7.13 -0.26 -8.85
C ASP A 118 -8.32 -1.21 -8.67
N GLN A 119 -8.06 -2.48 -8.35
CA GLN A 119 -9.10 -3.48 -8.08
C GLN A 119 -9.87 -3.15 -6.79
N VAL A 120 -9.16 -2.85 -5.70
CA VAL A 120 -9.80 -2.54 -4.41
C VAL A 120 -10.61 -1.23 -4.50
N ALA A 121 -10.13 -0.26 -5.29
CA ALA A 121 -10.82 1.01 -5.50
C ALA A 121 -12.20 0.90 -6.17
N GLN A 122 -12.46 -0.21 -6.88
CA GLN A 122 -13.79 -0.47 -7.47
C GLN A 122 -14.81 -1.03 -6.48
N THR A 123 -14.40 -1.35 -5.24
CA THR A 123 -15.31 -1.95 -4.27
C THR A 123 -16.25 -0.92 -3.66
N PRO A 124 -17.51 -1.29 -3.32
CA PRO A 124 -18.45 -0.39 -2.66
C PRO A 124 -17.93 0.18 -1.34
N ASP A 125 -17.25 -0.66 -0.54
CA ASP A 125 -16.64 -0.26 0.74
C ASP A 125 -15.62 0.87 0.55
N TRP A 126 -14.75 0.74 -0.47
CA TRP A 126 -13.76 1.76 -0.78
C TRP A 126 -14.41 3.05 -1.28
N GLN A 127 -15.36 2.96 -2.21
CA GLN A 127 -16.07 4.14 -2.73
C GLN A 127 -16.77 4.90 -1.60
N ARG A 128 -17.41 4.17 -0.67
CA ARG A 128 -18.05 4.75 0.50
C ARG A 128 -17.05 5.43 1.42
N GLY A 129 -15.96 4.75 1.79
CA GLY A 129 -15.00 5.35 2.71
C GLY A 129 -14.21 6.52 2.12
N MET A 130 -13.91 6.49 0.82
CA MET A 130 -13.33 7.65 0.12
C MET A 130 -14.31 8.84 0.07
N LEU A 131 -15.61 8.60 -0.10
CA LEU A 131 -16.62 9.64 0.04
C LEU A 131 -16.62 10.23 1.46
N VAL A 132 -16.53 9.40 2.49
CA VAL A 132 -16.43 9.86 3.89
C VAL A 132 -15.19 10.73 4.09
N CYS A 133 -14.02 10.32 3.58
CA CYS A 133 -12.80 11.13 3.66
C CYS A 133 -12.97 12.51 3.00
N ASP A 134 -13.59 12.55 1.82
CA ASP A 134 -13.83 13.82 1.12
C ASP A 134 -14.84 14.70 1.85
N LEU A 135 -15.93 14.14 2.38
CA LEU A 135 -16.90 14.87 3.18
C LEU A 135 -16.27 15.46 4.44
N ILE A 136 -15.43 14.71 5.15
CA ILE A 136 -14.68 15.21 6.32
C ILE A 136 -13.79 16.38 5.91
N ARG A 137 -13.06 16.26 4.78
CA ARG A 137 -12.24 17.35 4.24
C ARG A 137 -13.08 18.59 3.93
N GLN A 138 -14.24 18.43 3.30
CA GLN A 138 -15.13 19.53 2.97
C GLN A 138 -15.68 20.23 4.22
N VAL A 139 -16.12 19.47 5.24
CA VAL A 139 -16.56 19.99 6.54
C VAL A 139 -15.43 20.76 7.22
N ASN A 140 -14.23 20.17 7.32
CA ASN A 140 -13.08 20.83 7.93
C ASN A 140 -12.67 22.11 7.20
N SER A 141 -12.91 22.20 5.89
CA SER A 141 -12.67 23.40 5.10
C SER A 141 -13.82 24.42 5.11
N GLY A 142 -14.91 24.14 5.83
CA GLY A 142 -16.09 25.01 5.89
C GLY A 142 -16.93 25.06 4.60
N ARG A 143 -16.68 24.17 3.64
CA ARG A 143 -17.41 24.14 2.35
C ARG A 143 -18.82 23.57 2.47
N VAL A 144 -19.02 22.66 3.42
CA VAL A 144 -20.31 22.06 3.75
C VAL A 144 -20.45 21.96 5.26
N THR A 145 -21.68 22.02 5.74
CA THR A 145 -22.00 21.73 7.14
C THR A 145 -21.97 20.23 7.41
N PHE A 146 -21.85 19.86 8.69
CA PHE A 146 -21.96 18.47 9.13
C PHE A 146 -23.30 17.82 8.72
N GLY A 147 -24.39 18.59 8.76
CA GLY A 147 -25.73 18.12 8.36
C GLY A 147 -25.83 17.83 6.86
N GLU A 148 -25.22 18.67 6.00
CA GLU A 148 -25.15 18.43 4.56
C GLU A 148 -24.29 17.22 4.21
N ALA A 149 -23.15 17.06 4.87
CA ALA A 149 -22.30 15.89 4.72
C ALA A 149 -23.03 14.60 5.12
N SER A 150 -23.74 14.62 6.25
CA SER A 150 -24.52 13.47 6.74
C SER A 150 -25.62 13.06 5.75
N ARG A 151 -26.37 14.02 5.20
CA ARG A 151 -27.38 13.75 4.16
C ARG A 151 -26.76 13.17 2.89
N SER A 152 -25.60 13.68 2.48
CA SER A 152 -24.90 13.19 1.29
C SER A 152 -24.46 11.73 1.44
N LEU A 153 -23.95 11.36 2.63
CA LEU A 153 -23.59 9.97 2.94
C LEU A 153 -24.81 9.05 2.99
N GLN A 154 -25.91 9.48 3.62
CA GLN A 154 -27.16 8.71 3.65
C GLN A 154 -27.71 8.47 2.23
N GLU A 155 -27.67 9.49 1.38
CA GLU A 155 -28.13 9.36 -0.01
C GLU A 155 -27.22 8.45 -0.85
N PHE A 156 -25.91 8.43 -0.56
CA PHE A 156 -25.00 7.44 -1.15
C PHE A 156 -25.37 6.02 -0.70
N ASP A 157 -25.53 5.81 0.60
CA ASP A 157 -25.84 4.50 1.18
C ASP A 157 -27.18 3.94 0.66
N ARG A 158 -28.19 4.81 0.54
CA ARG A 158 -29.51 4.46 -0.02
C ARG A 158 -29.43 4.00 -1.48
N ARG A 159 -28.62 4.69 -2.30
CA ARG A 159 -28.42 4.33 -3.72
C ARG A 159 -27.61 3.06 -3.89
N ALA A 160 -26.59 2.87 -3.04
CA ALA A 160 -25.73 1.69 -3.07
C ALA A 160 -26.45 0.42 -2.56
N ASN A 161 -27.51 0.56 -1.75
CA ASN A 161 -28.28 -0.58 -1.24
C ASN A 161 -29.80 -0.30 -1.19
N PRO A 162 -30.52 -0.49 -2.30
CA PRO A 162 -31.94 -0.12 -2.42
C PRO A 162 -32.89 -0.95 -1.54
N SER A 163 -32.44 -2.09 -0.99
CA SER A 163 -33.27 -3.01 -0.20
C SER A 163 -33.33 -2.69 1.30
N ARG A 164 -32.68 -1.60 1.74
CA ARG A 164 -32.68 -1.12 3.14
C ARG A 164 -33.64 0.05 3.41
N SER A 165 -34.51 0.39 2.47
CA SER A 165 -35.56 1.41 2.63
C SER A 165 -36.86 0.82 3.15
#